data_AF-A0A813HN08-F1
#
_entry.id   AF-A0A813HN08-F1
#
_cell.length_a   1.000
_cell.length_b   1.000
_cell.length_c   1.000
_cell.angle_alpha   90.00
_cell.angle_beta   90.00
_cell.angle_gamma   90.00
#
_symmetry.space_group_name_H-M   'P 1'
#
loop_
_entity.id
_entity.type
_entity.pdbx_description
1 polymer ?
#
loop_
_entity_poly.entity_id
_entity_poly.type
_entity_poly.pdbx_seq_one_letter_code
_entity_poly.pdbx_strand_id
1 'polypeptide(L)'
;MMYAYKKRDGWRCSFQVAGITGLLVLALFLLAMMASFESEMQHFPPLATEQRRDLLYPPGSMAEQQMNQRLKQQQQLQQHQQQQQQQQQQQDQQQQQQYQNQQQRQRNFRPLPGGDTGNESAGSFSRGWPVDALDNPGVRITRQRDALSTWVSSVATIQEVQTLLDIRSWITKDRAASIANKLNRITSGDGWFECGKEHAMCTCASPQIRYGHDKTWVEWAKPVHIDPKQPFFNVQCDNFNFGGTDPVPYILKTCECYGSSVQAKSMTKANERYCGDTCSKGNSMLYSAAPRERSKLCQRPTTHELLWSCDATSSRVPAKSHEHWEAQEFLDKSVKDMCENRKLTRYLDVYLDCDFAPQYLRHTDSDSEWQEEAFVTYIAGQPNSAHEWMANNLIRSVHLFSKRPIIVVVFDTVFRPPEWWREFPNLLVYRMQIGMPWPVAFNFNKIRAMIGARVIVGIELDLDQIVAPGIDVVFSATRKEVTQHYPFPIMPVHWMSRDAKPGEMFYEYGLHSWRYEHGMRWCHAHPSWTFWALAFYADVLLKRYLLGLTKGTATGRMWALSALKPIDMRALAAAEESSKSLKSYRLQGYMVEDEDMLNVELWLANASKS
;
A
#
# COMPACT_ATOMS: atom_id res chain seq x y z
N MET A 1 -11.07 13.38 -48.66
CA MET A 1 -11.49 14.27 -49.76
C MET A 1 -12.99 14.07 -49.95
N MET A 2 -13.82 14.97 -49.42
CA MET A 2 -15.17 15.35 -49.92
C MET A 2 -15.88 16.21 -48.86
N TYR A 3 -16.12 17.44 -49.32
CA TYR A 3 -16.97 18.55 -48.93
C TYR A 3 -17.88 18.53 -47.69
N ALA A 4 -17.84 19.69 -47.02
CA ALA A 4 -18.85 20.23 -46.12
C ALA A 4 -20.08 20.77 -46.86
N TYR A 5 -21.24 20.75 -46.19
CA TYR A 5 -22.34 21.68 -46.46
C TYR A 5 -23.07 22.08 -45.17
N LYS A 6 -23.51 23.35 -45.12
CA LYS A 6 -24.11 24.05 -43.98
C LYS A 6 -25.55 24.47 -44.31
N LYS A 7 -26.49 24.29 -43.38
CA LYS A 7 -27.75 25.07 -43.18
C LYS A 7 -28.35 24.65 -41.81
N ARG A 8 -28.60 25.51 -40.82
CA ARG A 8 -29.63 26.58 -40.68
C ARG A 8 -31.02 26.12 -41.14
N ASP A 9 -31.73 25.42 -40.26
CA ASP A 9 -32.88 25.92 -39.49
C ASP A 9 -33.51 24.75 -38.71
N GLY A 10 -33.95 25.02 -37.48
CA GLY A 10 -34.41 23.99 -36.54
C GLY A 10 -35.67 23.25 -37.00
N TRP A 11 -35.74 21.97 -36.64
CA TRP A 11 -36.96 21.17 -36.71
C TRP A 11 -37.18 20.43 -35.40
N ARG A 12 -38.36 20.65 -34.81
CA ARG A 12 -38.95 19.74 -33.82
C ARG A 12 -39.41 18.49 -34.58
N CYS A 13 -39.04 17.32 -34.10
CA CYS A 13 -39.70 16.06 -34.45
C CYS A 13 -40.14 15.35 -33.17
N SER A 14 -41.46 15.40 -32.93
CA SER A 14 -42.21 14.47 -32.10
C SER A 14 -42.32 13.13 -32.82
N PHE A 15 -41.99 12.03 -32.15
CA PHE A 15 -42.33 10.68 -32.60
C PHE A 15 -43.30 10.03 -31.62
N GLN A 16 -44.52 9.79 -32.12
CA GLN A 16 -45.47 8.84 -31.55
C GLN A 16 -44.97 7.42 -31.81
N VAL A 17 -45.00 6.58 -30.77
CA VAL A 17 -44.73 5.14 -30.88
C VAL A 17 -46.05 4.42 -31.17
N ALA A 18 -46.22 3.94 -32.39
CA ALA A 18 -46.96 2.72 -32.73
C ALA A 18 -45.87 1.69 -33.10
N GLY A 19 -45.86 0.42 -32.71
CA GLY A 19 -46.90 -0.57 -32.50
C GLY A 19 -46.24 -1.93 -32.81
N ILE A 20 -46.76 -3.01 -32.25
CA ILE A 20 -46.13 -4.33 -32.01
C ILE A 20 -45.78 -5.17 -33.28
N THR A 21 -45.84 -4.63 -34.49
CA THR A 21 -45.69 -5.41 -35.74
C THR A 21 -44.26 -5.71 -36.19
N GLY A 22 -43.23 -5.03 -35.65
CA GLY A 22 -41.83 -5.23 -36.08
C GLY A 22 -41.16 -6.52 -35.58
N LEU A 23 -41.59 -7.05 -34.43
CA LEU A 23 -40.96 -8.23 -33.80
C LEU A 23 -41.36 -9.56 -34.45
N LEU A 24 -42.54 -9.63 -35.07
CA LEU A 24 -43.03 -10.83 -35.74
C LEU A 24 -42.35 -11.08 -37.10
N VAL A 25 -41.95 -10.02 -37.81
CA VAL A 25 -41.26 -10.14 -39.10
C VAL A 25 -39.81 -10.60 -38.92
N LEU A 26 -39.15 -10.18 -37.84
CA LEU A 26 -37.77 -10.60 -37.55
C LEU A 26 -37.69 -12.07 -37.08
N ALA A 27 -38.69 -12.53 -36.33
CA ALA A 27 -38.77 -13.92 -35.86
C ALA A 27 -39.01 -14.92 -37.01
N LEU A 28 -39.83 -14.55 -38.00
CA LEU A 28 -40.09 -15.38 -39.17
C LEU A 28 -38.87 -15.47 -40.11
N PHE A 29 -38.04 -14.41 -40.17
CA PHE A 29 -36.81 -14.41 -40.97
C PHE A 29 -35.71 -15.29 -40.36
N LEU A 30 -35.60 -15.32 -39.02
CA LEU A 30 -34.63 -16.15 -38.31
C LEU A 30 -35.00 -17.64 -38.34
N LEU A 31 -36.29 -17.98 -38.31
CA LEU A 31 -36.76 -19.37 -38.46
C LEU A 31 -36.52 -19.92 -39.87
N ALA A 32 -36.57 -19.07 -40.91
CA ALA A 32 -36.27 -19.49 -42.28
C ALA A 32 -34.77 -19.74 -42.52
N MET A 33 -33.87 -19.05 -41.81
CA MET A 33 -32.43 -19.26 -41.94
C MET A 33 -31.93 -20.54 -41.25
N MET A 34 -32.60 -20.99 -40.18
CA MET A 34 -32.17 -22.20 -39.46
C MET A 34 -32.59 -23.51 -40.15
N ALA A 35 -33.56 -23.47 -41.07
CA ALA A 35 -34.00 -24.64 -41.82
C ALA A 35 -33.08 -25.02 -43.01
N SER A 36 -32.04 -24.23 -43.32
CA SER A 36 -31.16 -24.47 -44.49
C SER A 36 -29.77 -25.02 -44.16
N PHE A 37 -29.47 -25.36 -42.90
CA PHE A 37 -28.10 -25.78 -42.50
C PHE A 37 -27.94 -27.27 -42.13
N GLU A 38 -28.97 -28.09 -42.27
CA GLU A 38 -28.94 -29.54 -41.91
C GLU A 38 -28.85 -30.50 -43.11
N SER A 39 -28.58 -30.01 -44.33
CA SER A 39 -28.70 -30.81 -45.56
C SER A 39 -27.38 -31.22 -46.26
N GLU A 40 -26.21 -31.10 -45.65
CA GLU A 40 -24.96 -31.48 -46.33
C GLU A 40 -23.89 -32.00 -45.36
N MET A 41 -23.95 -33.30 -45.03
CA MET A 41 -22.76 -34.15 -44.91
C MET A 41 -23.15 -35.60 -44.63
N GLN A 42 -23.41 -36.37 -45.69
CA GLN A 42 -23.40 -37.84 -45.65
C GLN A 42 -23.11 -38.40 -47.05
N HIS A 43 -22.24 -39.44 -47.10
CA HIS A 43 -21.90 -40.36 -48.22
C HIS A 43 -20.75 -39.92 -49.15
N PHE A 44 -19.72 -40.69 -49.54
CA PHE A 44 -19.38 -42.14 -49.67
C PHE A 44 -17.83 -42.23 -50.01
N PRO A 45 -17.20 -43.35 -50.45
CA PRO A 45 -17.03 -44.73 -49.94
C PRO A 45 -15.51 -45.15 -49.84
N PRO A 46 -15.18 -46.42 -49.50
CA PRO A 46 -13.79 -46.90 -49.32
C PRO A 46 -13.28 -47.77 -50.49
N LEU A 47 -11.95 -47.84 -50.70
CA LEU A 47 -11.30 -48.93 -51.47
C LEU A 47 -9.88 -49.22 -50.93
N ALA A 48 -9.62 -50.51 -50.73
CA ALA A 48 -8.32 -51.12 -50.47
C ALA A 48 -7.74 -51.70 -51.78
N THR A 49 -6.40 -51.74 -51.92
CA THR A 49 -5.54 -52.91 -52.27
C THR A 49 -4.17 -52.50 -52.85
N GLU A 50 -3.10 -52.91 -52.17
CA GLU A 50 -1.91 -53.65 -52.66
C GLU A 50 -1.32 -53.42 -54.08
N GLN A 51 -0.06 -52.97 -54.19
CA GLN A 51 1.10 -53.71 -54.79
C GLN A 51 2.35 -52.83 -55.10
N ARG A 52 3.51 -53.31 -54.62
CA ARG A 52 4.92 -53.21 -55.10
C ARG A 52 5.35 -52.08 -56.07
N ARG A 53 6.43 -51.36 -55.70
CA ARG A 53 7.81 -51.57 -56.23
C ARG A 53 8.83 -50.63 -55.58
N ASP A 54 10.00 -51.21 -55.31
CA ASP A 54 11.25 -50.59 -54.87
C ASP A 54 11.71 -49.44 -55.78
N LEU A 55 12.26 -48.37 -55.19
CA LEU A 55 13.31 -47.51 -55.77
C LEU A 55 13.90 -46.58 -54.68
N LEU A 56 15.12 -46.94 -54.24
CA LEU A 56 16.22 -46.12 -53.74
C LEU A 56 15.92 -44.66 -53.30
N TYR A 57 15.92 -44.42 -51.98
CA TYR A 57 16.05 -43.08 -51.38
C TYR A 57 17.39 -42.92 -50.65
N PRO A 58 18.04 -41.74 -50.71
CA PRO A 58 19.35 -41.49 -50.10
C PRO A 58 19.25 -41.38 -48.57
N PRO A 59 20.31 -41.71 -47.82
CA PRO A 59 20.29 -41.61 -46.36
C PRO A 59 20.42 -40.15 -45.93
N GLY A 60 19.61 -39.73 -44.95
CA GLY A 60 19.77 -38.46 -44.24
C GLY A 60 18.70 -37.42 -44.54
N SER A 61 17.47 -37.66 -44.09
CA SER A 61 16.46 -36.59 -44.03
C SER A 61 16.80 -35.63 -42.87
N MET A 62 16.64 -34.32 -43.07
CA MET A 62 16.84 -33.32 -42.00
C MET A 62 16.03 -33.62 -40.73
N ALA A 63 14.92 -34.36 -40.85
CA ALA A 63 14.11 -34.80 -39.72
C ALA A 63 14.88 -35.72 -38.76
N GLU A 64 15.75 -36.59 -39.28
CA GLU A 64 16.56 -37.51 -38.47
C GLU A 64 17.71 -36.77 -37.75
N GLN A 65 18.30 -35.77 -38.40
CA GLN A 65 19.27 -34.87 -37.74
C GLN A 65 18.62 -34.04 -36.64
N GLN A 66 17.39 -33.55 -36.86
CA GLN A 66 16.67 -32.74 -35.88
C GLN A 66 16.22 -33.58 -34.67
N MET A 67 15.82 -34.83 -34.90
CA MET A 67 15.50 -35.78 -33.83
C MET A 67 16.74 -36.13 -33.00
N ASN A 68 17.88 -36.39 -33.66
CA ASN A 68 19.15 -36.65 -32.96
C ASN A 68 19.66 -35.44 -32.17
N GLN A 69 19.43 -34.21 -32.64
CA GLN A 69 19.73 -32.99 -31.87
C GLN A 69 18.86 -32.86 -30.61
N ARG A 70 17.55 -33.13 -30.72
CA ARG A 70 16.64 -33.10 -29.56
C ARG A 70 17.01 -34.17 -28.52
N LEU A 71 17.38 -35.37 -28.97
CA LEU A 71 17.82 -36.45 -28.09
C LEU A 71 19.09 -36.05 -27.32
N LYS A 72 20.08 -35.44 -28.01
CA LYS A 72 21.29 -34.92 -27.37
C LYS A 72 21.00 -33.81 -26.36
N GLN A 73 20.09 -32.89 -26.66
CA GLN A 73 19.67 -31.86 -25.70
C GLN A 73 18.98 -32.44 -24.47
N GLN A 74 18.08 -33.42 -24.65
CA GLN A 74 17.45 -34.12 -23.52
C GLN A 74 18.49 -34.83 -22.65
N GLN A 75 19.48 -35.49 -23.25
CA GLN A 75 20.53 -36.19 -22.52
C GLN A 75 21.42 -35.23 -21.71
N GLN A 76 21.73 -34.04 -22.26
CA GLN A 76 22.47 -33.00 -21.55
C GLN A 76 21.68 -32.42 -20.37
N LEU A 77 20.38 -32.18 -20.54
CA LEU A 77 19.49 -31.73 -19.45
C LEU A 77 19.43 -32.76 -18.32
N GLN A 78 19.37 -34.05 -18.66
CA GLN A 78 19.34 -35.12 -17.67
C GLN A 78 20.66 -35.23 -16.89
N GLN A 79 21.81 -35.06 -17.56
CA GLN A 79 23.12 -35.02 -16.90
C GLN A 79 23.26 -33.80 -15.99
N HIS A 80 22.80 -32.62 -16.42
CA HIS A 80 22.86 -31.41 -15.59
C HIS A 80 22.00 -31.55 -14.31
N GLN A 81 20.82 -32.17 -14.43
CA GLN A 81 19.93 -32.41 -13.30
C GLN A 81 20.52 -33.40 -12.28
N GLN A 82 21.22 -34.45 -12.75
CA GLN A 82 21.97 -35.36 -11.86
C GLN A 82 23.13 -34.65 -11.15
N GLN A 83 23.82 -33.74 -11.84
CA GLN A 83 24.94 -33.01 -11.25
C GLN A 83 24.48 -32.04 -10.14
N GLN A 84 23.34 -31.37 -10.32
CA GLN A 84 22.73 -30.55 -9.26
C GLN A 84 22.32 -31.40 -8.05
N GLN A 85 21.73 -32.58 -8.24
CA GLN A 85 21.38 -33.46 -7.12
C GLN A 85 22.60 -33.94 -6.32
N GLN A 86 23.72 -34.24 -6.99
CA GLN A 86 24.97 -34.59 -6.29
C GLN A 86 25.54 -33.41 -5.49
N GLN A 87 25.47 -32.19 -6.03
CA GLN A 87 25.92 -30.99 -5.30
C GLN A 87 25.06 -30.72 -4.05
N GLN A 88 23.74 -30.91 -4.16
CA GLN A 88 22.82 -30.77 -3.02
C GLN A 88 23.15 -31.79 -1.91
N GLN A 89 23.38 -33.06 -2.27
CA GLN A 89 23.75 -34.09 -1.29
C GLN A 89 25.09 -33.82 -0.59
N GLN A 90 26.06 -33.24 -1.29
CA GLN A 90 27.33 -32.84 -0.66
C GLN A 90 27.16 -31.68 0.33
N GLN A 91 26.31 -30.69 0.02
CA GLN A 91 26.01 -29.61 0.97
C GLN A 91 25.30 -30.14 2.23
N ASP A 92 24.34 -31.05 2.08
CA ASP A 92 23.63 -31.65 3.20
C ASP A 92 24.56 -32.47 4.12
N GLN A 93 25.51 -33.21 3.53
CA GLN A 93 26.54 -33.93 4.32
C GLN A 93 27.46 -32.97 5.09
N GLN A 94 27.87 -31.85 4.49
CA GLN A 94 28.69 -30.85 5.19
C GLN A 94 27.93 -30.21 6.36
N GLN A 95 26.64 -29.89 6.19
CA GLN A 95 25.82 -29.37 7.29
C GLN A 95 25.68 -30.40 8.42
N GLN A 96 25.44 -31.67 8.11
CA GLN A 96 25.36 -32.71 9.15
C GLN A 96 26.67 -32.87 9.94
N GLN A 97 27.83 -32.80 9.28
CA GLN A 97 29.13 -32.86 9.97
C GLN A 97 29.34 -31.64 10.88
N GLN A 98 28.96 -30.44 10.45
CA GLN A 98 29.04 -29.24 11.30
C GLN A 98 28.15 -29.37 12.54
N TYR A 99 26.95 -29.92 12.38
CA TYR A 99 26.01 -30.14 13.49
C TYR A 99 26.55 -31.17 14.52
N GLN A 100 27.13 -32.28 14.05
CA GLN A 100 27.75 -33.26 14.93
C GLN A 100 28.96 -32.69 15.70
N ASN A 101 29.79 -31.86 15.04
CA ASN A 101 30.92 -31.19 15.68
C ASN A 101 30.46 -30.19 16.77
N GLN A 102 29.36 -29.47 16.57
CA GLN A 102 28.79 -28.63 17.62
C GLN A 102 28.30 -29.44 18.82
N GLN A 103 27.66 -30.59 18.60
CA GLN A 103 27.21 -31.45 19.70
C GLN A 103 28.37 -32.07 20.49
N GLN A 104 29.45 -32.48 19.82
CA GLN A 104 30.65 -32.97 20.52
C GLN A 104 31.32 -31.86 21.34
N ARG A 105 31.38 -30.63 20.82
CA ARG A 105 31.90 -29.48 21.60
C ARG A 105 31.08 -29.21 22.86
N GLN A 106 29.76 -29.35 22.80
CA GLN A 106 28.90 -29.19 23.97
C GLN A 106 29.05 -30.33 24.99
N ARG A 107 29.33 -31.57 24.54
CA ARG A 107 29.55 -32.71 25.45
C ARG A 107 30.88 -32.67 26.21
N ASN A 108 31.91 -32.01 25.68
CA ASN A 108 33.22 -31.96 26.32
C ASN A 108 33.37 -30.88 27.40
N PHE A 109 32.35 -30.06 27.66
CA PHE A 109 32.32 -29.19 28.83
C PHE A 109 31.92 -29.99 30.07
N ARG A 110 32.90 -30.57 30.75
CA ARG A 110 32.74 -31.12 32.11
C ARG A 110 32.68 -29.98 33.12
N PRO A 111 31.64 -29.89 33.98
CA PRO A 111 31.65 -28.99 35.12
C PRO A 111 32.71 -29.43 36.14
N LEU A 112 33.52 -28.49 36.62
CA LEU A 112 34.42 -28.71 37.75
C LEU A 112 33.60 -28.84 39.06
N PRO A 113 33.99 -29.71 40.00
CA PRO A 113 33.31 -29.84 41.29
C PRO A 113 33.62 -28.62 42.17
N GLY A 114 32.56 -27.91 42.57
CA GLY A 114 32.64 -26.77 43.49
C GLY A 114 32.80 -27.24 44.94
N GLY A 115 33.86 -26.72 45.57
CA GLY A 115 34.15 -26.87 47.01
C GLY A 115 33.46 -25.82 47.88
N ASP A 116 33.42 -26.15 49.16
CA ASP A 116 32.60 -25.65 50.25
C ASP A 116 32.64 -24.14 50.56
N THR A 117 31.52 -23.73 51.15
CA THR A 117 31.16 -22.44 51.74
C THR A 117 31.88 -22.12 53.05
N GLY A 118 32.22 -20.84 53.26
CA GLY A 118 32.68 -20.33 54.56
C GLY A 118 32.55 -18.81 54.72
N ASN A 119 31.48 -18.41 55.41
CA ASN A 119 31.23 -17.26 56.31
C ASN A 119 31.84 -15.84 56.14
N GLU A 120 30.89 -14.89 56.23
CA GLU A 120 30.86 -13.66 57.05
C GLU A 120 31.96 -12.59 56.89
N SER A 121 31.57 -11.38 56.48
CA SER A 121 31.17 -10.30 57.41
C SER A 121 31.02 -8.94 56.72
N ALA A 122 30.31 -8.05 57.42
CA ALA A 122 29.71 -6.78 57.04
C ALA A 122 30.63 -5.72 56.40
N GLY A 123 30.02 -4.85 55.57
CA GLY A 123 30.44 -3.45 55.48
C GLY A 123 30.25 -2.77 54.13
N SER A 124 29.58 -1.62 54.19
CA SER A 124 29.74 -0.45 53.31
C SER A 124 29.02 -0.42 51.96
N PHE A 125 28.00 0.44 51.97
CA PHE A 125 27.34 1.08 50.83
C PHE A 125 28.36 1.79 49.92
N SER A 126 28.54 1.33 48.68
CA SER A 126 28.91 2.13 47.50
C SER A 126 28.89 1.31 46.20
N ARG A 127 28.15 1.82 45.21
CA ARG A 127 28.20 1.62 43.75
C ARG A 127 28.61 0.25 43.18
N GLY A 128 27.71 -0.31 42.39
CA GLY A 128 28.02 -1.26 41.32
C GLY A 128 26.87 -2.21 41.08
N TRP A 129 26.21 -2.11 39.92
CA TRP A 129 25.34 -3.18 39.45
C TRP A 129 26.23 -4.38 39.10
N PRO A 130 26.11 -5.55 39.76
CA PRO A 130 26.85 -6.73 39.36
C PRO A 130 26.13 -7.35 38.16
N VAL A 131 26.74 -7.20 36.99
CA VAL A 131 26.63 -8.16 35.90
C VAL A 131 27.37 -9.42 36.37
N ASP A 132 26.92 -10.59 35.91
CA ASP A 132 27.56 -11.91 36.10
C ASP A 132 27.12 -12.73 37.31
N ALA A 133 25.83 -13.03 37.37
CA ALA A 133 25.36 -14.36 37.75
C ALA A 133 23.95 -14.55 37.19
N LEU A 134 23.82 -15.08 35.97
CA LEU A 134 22.64 -15.76 35.39
C LEU A 134 22.81 -15.89 33.86
N ASP A 135 23.79 -16.66 33.40
CA ASP A 135 23.92 -17.00 31.97
C ASP A 135 23.81 -18.53 31.79
N ASN A 136 22.72 -19.09 32.34
CA ASN A 136 22.26 -20.40 31.90
C ASN A 136 21.38 -20.19 30.66
N PRO A 137 21.79 -20.65 29.46
CA PRO A 137 21.05 -20.45 28.22
C PRO A 137 19.62 -20.99 28.31
N GLY A 138 19.40 -22.06 29.09
CA GLY A 138 18.07 -22.61 29.33
C GLY A 138 17.18 -21.66 30.13
N VAL A 139 17.71 -20.99 31.16
CA VAL A 139 16.97 -20.01 31.96
C VAL A 139 16.70 -18.74 31.14
N ARG A 140 17.63 -18.34 30.27
CA ARG A 140 17.46 -17.19 29.37
C ARG A 140 16.42 -17.46 28.30
N ILE A 141 16.42 -18.64 27.68
CA ILE A 141 15.41 -19.06 26.71
C ILE A 141 14.05 -19.21 27.38
N THR A 142 13.98 -19.83 28.56
CA THR A 142 12.72 -19.93 29.31
C THR A 142 12.20 -18.55 29.69
N ARG A 143 13.05 -17.64 30.19
CA ARG A 143 12.64 -16.28 30.53
C ARG A 143 12.24 -15.44 29.31
N GLN A 144 12.92 -15.60 28.17
CA GLN A 144 12.52 -14.96 26.91
C GLN A 144 11.23 -15.56 26.35
N ARG A 145 11.02 -16.87 26.49
CA ARG A 145 9.79 -17.56 26.10
C ARG A 145 8.63 -17.19 27.02
N ASP A 146 8.88 -17.04 28.31
CA ASP A 146 7.89 -16.66 29.30
C ASP A 146 7.58 -15.16 29.21
N ALA A 147 8.57 -14.32 28.89
CA ALA A 147 8.36 -12.91 28.56
C ALA A 147 7.61 -12.76 27.24
N LEU A 148 7.92 -13.55 26.21
CA LEU A 148 7.18 -13.59 24.95
C LEU A 148 5.77 -14.14 25.17
N SER A 149 5.60 -15.18 25.98
CA SER A 149 4.30 -15.74 26.32
C SER A 149 3.49 -14.73 27.12
N THR A 150 4.08 -14.06 28.10
CA THR A 150 3.42 -13.01 28.90
C THR A 150 3.08 -11.81 28.04
N TRP A 151 3.96 -11.43 27.11
CA TRP A 151 3.70 -10.40 26.11
C TRP A 151 2.55 -10.83 25.20
N VAL A 152 2.63 -11.98 24.52
CA VAL A 152 1.53 -12.53 23.70
C VAL A 152 0.23 -12.62 24.51
N SER A 153 0.26 -13.07 25.76
CA SER A 153 -0.94 -13.17 26.62
C SER A 153 -1.44 -11.83 27.16
N SER A 154 -0.65 -10.75 27.11
CA SER A 154 -1.04 -9.41 27.60
C SER A 154 -1.36 -8.40 26.49
N VAL A 155 -0.96 -8.67 25.24
CA VAL A 155 -1.29 -7.81 24.07
C VAL A 155 -2.09 -8.50 22.97
N ALA A 156 -2.24 -9.83 22.99
CA ALA A 156 -3.11 -10.51 22.03
C ALA A 156 -4.55 -10.55 22.55
N THR A 157 -5.51 -10.32 21.66
CA THR A 157 -6.94 -10.50 21.94
C THR A 157 -7.20 -11.95 22.37
N ILE A 158 -8.27 -12.18 23.14
CA ILE A 158 -8.67 -13.54 23.56
C ILE A 158 -8.79 -14.48 22.34
N GLN A 159 -9.22 -13.97 21.17
CA GLN A 159 -9.25 -14.75 19.93
C GLN A 159 -7.87 -15.09 19.38
N GLU A 160 -6.87 -14.21 19.46
CA GLU A 160 -5.50 -14.48 19.01
C GLU A 160 -4.79 -15.48 19.95
N VAL A 161 -4.97 -15.34 21.26
CA VAL A 161 -4.48 -16.34 22.23
C VAL A 161 -5.16 -17.68 22.01
N GLN A 162 -6.47 -17.70 21.79
CA GLN A 162 -7.21 -18.93 21.49
C GLN A 162 -6.75 -19.54 20.17
N THR A 163 -6.54 -18.73 19.12
CA THR A 163 -6.06 -19.21 17.82
C THR A 163 -4.65 -19.80 17.92
N LEU A 164 -3.75 -19.18 18.69
CA LEU A 164 -2.41 -19.71 18.92
C LEU A 164 -2.41 -20.98 19.78
N LEU A 165 -3.30 -21.07 20.78
CA LEU A 165 -3.50 -22.27 21.59
C LEU A 165 -4.13 -23.41 20.77
N ASP A 166 -5.05 -23.08 19.86
CA ASP A 166 -5.68 -24.02 18.94
C ASP A 166 -4.68 -24.52 17.92
N ILE A 167 -3.90 -23.64 17.29
CA ILE A 167 -2.81 -23.99 16.37
C ILE A 167 -1.76 -24.86 17.07
N ARG A 168 -1.38 -24.53 18.31
CA ARG A 168 -0.44 -25.32 19.11
C ARG A 168 -0.99 -26.69 19.45
N SER A 169 -2.22 -26.77 19.97
CA SER A 169 -2.93 -28.03 20.27
C SER A 169 -3.07 -28.90 19.01
N TRP A 170 -3.28 -28.27 17.87
CA TRP A 170 -3.46 -28.88 16.57
C TRP A 170 -2.15 -29.41 15.94
N ILE A 171 -1.07 -28.62 15.97
CA ILE A 171 0.28 -29.05 15.56
C ILE A 171 0.74 -30.26 16.37
N THR A 172 0.36 -30.33 17.65
CA THR A 172 0.73 -31.44 18.52
C THR A 172 -0.11 -32.71 18.32
N LYS A 173 -1.22 -32.68 17.56
CA LYS A 173 -2.19 -33.79 17.53
C LYS A 173 -2.38 -34.52 16.22
N ASP A 174 -2.08 -33.98 15.02
CA ASP A 174 -2.33 -34.76 13.80
C ASP A 174 -1.53 -34.39 12.53
N ARG A 175 -1.22 -35.40 11.68
CA ARG A 175 -0.40 -35.27 10.45
C ARG A 175 -1.22 -34.80 9.23
N ALA A 176 -0.95 -33.55 8.82
CA ALA A 176 -0.95 -32.89 7.49
C ALA A 176 -1.91 -33.27 6.32
N ALA A 177 -2.47 -34.48 6.16
CA ALA A 177 -3.09 -34.88 4.89
C ALA A 177 -4.63 -34.70 4.79
N SER A 178 -5.32 -34.34 5.88
CA SER A 178 -6.79 -34.31 5.94
C SER A 178 -7.42 -32.90 5.77
N ILE A 179 -6.57 -31.87 5.67
CA ILE A 179 -6.97 -30.46 5.76
C ILE A 179 -7.76 -30.00 4.51
N ALA A 180 -7.29 -30.33 3.31
CA ALA A 180 -7.90 -29.83 2.07
C ALA A 180 -9.31 -30.41 1.82
N ASN A 181 -9.54 -31.67 2.17
CA ASN A 181 -10.78 -32.36 1.82
C ASN A 181 -11.97 -32.02 2.75
N LYS A 182 -11.72 -31.57 3.99
CA LYS A 182 -12.79 -31.18 4.92
C LYS A 182 -13.09 -29.68 4.90
N LEU A 183 -12.09 -28.82 4.67
CA LEU A 183 -12.32 -27.37 4.46
C LEU A 183 -13.12 -27.09 3.18
N ASN A 184 -12.85 -27.82 2.09
CA ASN A 184 -13.58 -27.69 0.82
C ASN A 184 -15.07 -28.07 0.87
N ARG A 185 -15.52 -28.79 1.92
CA ARG A 185 -16.94 -29.19 2.09
C ARG A 185 -17.76 -28.23 2.96
N ILE A 186 -17.12 -27.33 3.69
CA ILE A 186 -17.78 -26.43 4.65
C ILE A 186 -17.91 -24.99 4.10
N THR A 187 -17.11 -24.62 3.10
CA THR A 187 -17.08 -23.28 2.47
C THR A 187 -17.77 -23.19 1.10
N SER A 188 -18.26 -24.30 0.55
CA SER A 188 -18.90 -24.37 -0.78
C SER A 188 -20.36 -23.91 -0.73
N GLY A 189 -20.57 -22.60 -0.62
CA GLY A 189 -21.71 -21.96 -1.27
C GLY A 189 -21.24 -21.52 -2.66
N ASP A 190 -21.59 -22.27 -3.70
CA ASP A 190 -21.29 -21.89 -5.08
C ASP A 190 -22.04 -20.59 -5.42
N GLY A 191 -21.33 -19.56 -5.86
CA GLY A 191 -21.91 -18.25 -6.15
C GLY A 191 -20.87 -17.19 -6.52
N TRP A 192 -21.37 -16.03 -6.96
CA TRP A 192 -20.56 -14.85 -7.25
C TRP A 192 -20.41 -13.99 -5.99
N PHE A 193 -19.22 -13.46 -5.73
CA PHE A 193 -18.95 -12.57 -4.60
C PHE A 193 -18.16 -11.33 -5.05
N GLU A 194 -18.55 -10.16 -4.54
CA GLU A 194 -17.86 -8.89 -4.82
C GLU A 194 -16.41 -8.92 -4.34
N CYS A 195 -15.47 -8.58 -5.23
CA CYS A 195 -14.04 -8.55 -4.95
C CYS A 195 -13.40 -7.17 -5.18
N GLY A 196 -14.07 -6.27 -5.89
CA GLY A 196 -13.56 -4.92 -6.17
C GLY A 196 -14.61 -4.03 -6.82
N LYS A 197 -14.51 -2.72 -6.63
CA LYS A 197 -15.33 -1.72 -7.33
C LYS A 197 -14.68 -1.31 -8.64
N GLU A 198 -15.40 -0.63 -9.51
CA GLU A 198 -14.86 -0.03 -10.73
C GLU A 198 -13.54 0.71 -10.45
N HIS A 199 -12.52 0.40 -11.26
CA HIS A 199 -11.10 0.78 -11.19
C HIS A 199 -10.26 0.19 -10.06
N ALA A 200 -10.86 -0.55 -9.11
CA ALA A 200 -10.11 -1.26 -8.08
C ALA A 200 -9.49 -2.57 -8.63
N MET A 201 -8.52 -3.09 -7.90
CA MET A 201 -7.99 -4.43 -8.17
C MET A 201 -8.85 -5.51 -7.52
N CYS A 202 -9.23 -6.51 -8.29
CA CYS A 202 -9.92 -7.71 -7.82
C CYS A 202 -8.96 -8.92 -7.88
N THR A 203 -8.86 -9.67 -6.78
CA THR A 203 -8.06 -10.89 -6.66
C THR A 203 -8.97 -12.09 -6.44
N CYS A 204 -8.99 -13.03 -7.39
CA CYS A 204 -9.85 -14.22 -7.34
C CYS A 204 -9.03 -15.51 -7.31
N ALA A 205 -9.47 -16.51 -6.54
CA ALA A 205 -8.92 -17.86 -6.63
C ALA A 205 -9.41 -18.63 -7.88
N SER A 206 -10.48 -18.14 -8.52
CA SER A 206 -11.07 -18.70 -9.73
C SER A 206 -10.82 -17.77 -10.92
N PRO A 207 -10.61 -18.29 -12.13
CA PRO A 207 -10.51 -17.48 -13.35
C PRO A 207 -11.86 -16.91 -13.80
N GLN A 208 -12.97 -17.35 -13.20
CA GLN A 208 -14.30 -16.83 -13.49
C GLN A 208 -14.52 -15.54 -12.70
N ILE A 209 -14.26 -14.42 -13.37
CA ILE A 209 -14.43 -13.07 -12.85
C ILE A 209 -15.42 -12.36 -13.76
N ARG A 210 -16.36 -11.59 -13.21
CA ARG A 210 -17.30 -10.78 -13.99
C ARG A 210 -17.31 -9.34 -13.51
N TYR A 211 -17.60 -8.41 -14.40
CA TYR A 211 -17.65 -6.98 -14.14
C TYR A 211 -18.96 -6.41 -14.64
N GLY A 212 -19.67 -5.68 -13.78
CA GLY A 212 -21.01 -5.20 -14.10
C GLY A 212 -21.81 -4.72 -12.90
N HIS A 213 -23.12 -4.62 -13.09
CA HIS A 213 -24.07 -4.21 -12.06
C HIS A 213 -25.42 -4.92 -12.28
N ASP A 214 -26.03 -5.39 -11.20
CA ASP A 214 -27.34 -6.07 -11.18
C ASP A 214 -27.50 -7.23 -12.18
N LYS A 215 -28.10 -6.98 -13.34
CA LYS A 215 -28.44 -8.00 -14.35
C LYS A 215 -27.51 -7.98 -15.55
N THR A 216 -26.59 -7.03 -15.62
CA THR A 216 -25.73 -6.83 -16.78
C THR A 216 -24.28 -6.99 -16.37
N TRP A 217 -23.68 -8.09 -16.82
CA TRP A 217 -22.33 -8.50 -16.46
C TRP A 217 -21.55 -8.88 -17.71
N VAL A 218 -20.27 -8.52 -17.74
CA VAL A 218 -19.30 -9.01 -18.73
C VAL A 218 -18.29 -9.87 -18.01
N GLU A 219 -18.09 -11.09 -18.50
CA GLU A 219 -17.09 -11.99 -17.95
C GLU A 219 -15.70 -11.63 -18.44
N TRP A 220 -14.70 -11.84 -17.58
CA TRP A 220 -13.32 -11.59 -17.89
C TRP A 220 -12.83 -12.58 -18.95
N ALA A 221 -12.50 -12.06 -20.13
CA ALA A 221 -11.85 -12.84 -21.18
C ALA A 221 -10.40 -13.11 -20.77
N LYS A 222 -10.18 -14.19 -20.01
CA LYS A 222 -8.86 -14.60 -19.52
C LYS A 222 -7.83 -14.58 -20.68
N PRO A 223 -6.73 -13.83 -20.56
CA PRO A 223 -5.66 -13.87 -21.55
C PRO A 223 -5.11 -15.29 -21.74
N VAL A 224 -4.86 -15.68 -22.99
CA VAL A 224 -4.38 -17.03 -23.38
C VAL A 224 -3.06 -17.43 -22.69
N HIS A 225 -2.29 -16.45 -22.19
CA HIS A 225 -0.97 -16.66 -21.62
C HIS A 225 -0.93 -16.85 -20.09
N ILE A 226 -2.07 -16.82 -19.39
CA ILE A 226 -2.05 -16.98 -17.92
C ILE A 226 -1.91 -18.47 -17.55
N ASP A 227 -0.82 -18.79 -16.86
CA ASP A 227 -0.52 -20.13 -16.37
C ASP A 227 -1.71 -20.68 -15.56
N PRO A 228 -2.33 -21.80 -15.99
CA PRO A 228 -3.45 -22.40 -15.27
C PRO A 228 -3.11 -22.88 -13.86
N LYS A 229 -1.83 -22.91 -13.47
CA LYS A 229 -1.38 -23.26 -12.12
C LYS A 229 -1.27 -22.06 -11.18
N GLN A 230 -1.55 -20.84 -11.62
CA GLN A 230 -1.53 -19.69 -10.71
C GLN A 230 -2.65 -19.82 -9.67
N PRO A 231 -2.33 -19.69 -8.36
CA PRO A 231 -3.31 -19.87 -7.29
C PRO A 231 -4.31 -18.71 -7.20
N PHE A 232 -3.99 -17.56 -7.80
CA PHE A 232 -4.82 -16.36 -7.79
C PHE A 232 -4.72 -15.62 -9.12
N PHE A 233 -5.80 -14.94 -9.50
CA PHE A 233 -5.94 -14.11 -10.69
C PHE A 233 -6.22 -12.67 -10.24
N ASN A 234 -5.37 -11.74 -10.66
CA ASN A 234 -5.54 -10.31 -10.40
C ASN A 234 -6.04 -9.62 -11.67
N VAL A 235 -7.17 -8.93 -11.58
CA VAL A 235 -7.74 -8.15 -12.70
C VAL A 235 -8.25 -6.79 -12.22
N GLN A 236 -7.92 -5.73 -12.95
CA GLN A 236 -8.45 -4.40 -12.66
C GLN A 236 -9.89 -4.32 -13.16
N CYS A 237 -10.79 -3.84 -12.30
CA CYS A 237 -12.22 -3.74 -12.58
C CYS A 237 -12.54 -2.57 -13.50
N ASP A 238 -12.17 -2.66 -14.78
CA ASP A 238 -12.42 -1.60 -15.74
C ASP A 238 -12.89 -2.12 -17.10
N ASN A 239 -13.41 -1.22 -17.92
CA ASN A 239 -13.91 -1.60 -19.24
C ASN A 239 -12.81 -2.22 -20.11
N PHE A 240 -11.54 -1.82 -19.95
CA PHE A 240 -10.44 -2.31 -20.79
C PHE A 240 -10.19 -3.82 -20.61
N ASN A 241 -10.17 -4.29 -19.36
CA ASN A 241 -10.00 -5.70 -19.04
C ASN A 241 -11.24 -6.56 -19.36
N PHE A 242 -12.41 -5.94 -19.49
CA PHE A 242 -13.70 -6.60 -19.70
C PHE A 242 -14.32 -6.23 -21.06
N GLY A 243 -13.55 -6.36 -22.14
CA GLY A 243 -14.06 -6.27 -23.52
C GLY A 243 -14.18 -4.86 -24.12
N GLY A 244 -13.61 -3.85 -23.46
CA GLY A 244 -13.52 -2.46 -23.92
C GLY A 244 -14.85 -1.68 -23.89
N THR A 245 -15.97 -2.35 -23.61
CA THR A 245 -17.31 -1.75 -23.64
C THR A 245 -17.87 -1.68 -22.23
N ASP A 246 -18.43 -0.52 -21.88
CA ASP A 246 -19.10 -0.33 -20.60
C ASP A 246 -20.38 -1.17 -20.53
N PRO A 247 -20.49 -2.16 -19.61
CA PRO A 247 -21.67 -3.01 -19.53
C PRO A 247 -22.91 -2.23 -19.10
N VAL A 248 -22.74 -1.17 -18.29
CA VAL A 248 -23.84 -0.36 -17.76
C VAL A 248 -23.38 1.10 -17.66
N PRO A 249 -23.46 1.88 -18.76
CA PRO A 249 -23.02 3.26 -18.78
C PRO A 249 -23.65 4.09 -17.66
N TYR A 250 -22.82 4.93 -17.03
CA TYR A 250 -23.21 5.86 -15.97
C TYR A 250 -23.61 5.23 -14.62
N ILE A 251 -23.46 3.92 -14.44
CA ILE A 251 -23.67 3.22 -13.17
C ILE A 251 -22.34 2.67 -12.67
N LEU A 252 -22.06 2.82 -11.37
CA LEU A 252 -20.85 2.27 -10.75
C LEU A 252 -20.92 0.74 -10.75
N LYS A 253 -19.90 0.10 -11.31
CA LYS A 253 -19.83 -1.37 -11.45
C LYS A 253 -18.95 -1.97 -10.37
N THR A 254 -19.05 -3.28 -10.23
CA THR A 254 -18.23 -4.09 -9.35
C THR A 254 -17.66 -5.27 -10.14
N CYS A 255 -16.49 -5.76 -9.74
CA CYS A 255 -16.07 -7.11 -10.08
C CYS A 255 -16.61 -8.10 -9.06
N GLU A 256 -16.93 -9.29 -9.54
CA GLU A 256 -17.23 -10.44 -8.72
C GLU A 256 -16.43 -11.67 -9.16
N CYS A 257 -16.02 -12.50 -8.21
CA CYS A 257 -15.38 -13.80 -8.45
C CYS A 257 -16.42 -14.92 -8.29
N TYR A 258 -16.33 -15.98 -9.09
CA TYR A 258 -17.13 -17.20 -8.90
C TYR A 258 -16.37 -18.24 -8.06
N GLY A 259 -16.99 -18.79 -7.03
CA GLY A 259 -16.45 -19.91 -6.25
C GLY A 259 -16.41 -19.66 -4.74
N SER A 260 -15.64 -20.48 -4.00
CA SER A 260 -15.58 -20.34 -2.53
C SER A 260 -14.99 -18.98 -2.17
N SER A 261 -15.74 -18.16 -1.43
CA SER A 261 -15.21 -16.95 -0.83
C SER A 261 -14.03 -17.35 0.07
N VAL A 262 -12.80 -17.22 -0.39
CA VAL A 262 -11.64 -17.22 0.50
C VAL A 262 -11.70 -15.86 1.20
N GLN A 263 -12.57 -15.79 2.22
CA GLN A 263 -12.83 -14.67 3.12
C GLN A 263 -13.13 -13.29 2.51
N ALA A 264 -14.43 -13.03 2.36
CA ALA A 264 -15.01 -11.77 2.83
C ALA A 264 -16.37 -12.07 3.49
N LYS A 265 -16.38 -12.95 4.50
CA LYS A 265 -17.55 -13.05 5.39
C LYS A 265 -17.60 -11.78 6.25
N SER A 266 -18.22 -10.77 5.64
CA SER A 266 -18.89 -9.63 6.25
C SER A 266 -19.54 -10.03 7.58
N MET A 267 -18.89 -9.70 8.70
CA MET A 267 -19.49 -9.64 10.03
C MET A 267 -20.37 -8.38 10.17
N THR A 268 -21.28 -8.13 9.23
CA THR A 268 -22.16 -6.93 9.24
C THR A 268 -23.32 -7.02 10.24
N LYS A 269 -23.25 -7.88 11.26
CA LYS A 269 -24.26 -7.94 12.33
C LYS A 269 -23.70 -7.94 13.75
N ALA A 270 -22.50 -7.40 13.94
CA ALA A 270 -22.05 -6.99 15.27
C ALA A 270 -21.67 -5.50 15.22
N ASN A 271 -22.21 -4.74 16.17
CA ASN A 271 -21.99 -3.31 16.41
C ASN A 271 -22.88 -2.32 15.64
N GLU A 272 -24.19 -2.61 15.58
CA GLU A 272 -25.23 -1.59 15.30
C GLU A 272 -25.59 -0.74 16.55
N ARG A 273 -24.73 -0.74 17.56
CA ARG A 273 -24.68 0.31 18.58
C ARG A 273 -23.26 0.80 18.59
N TYR A 274 -23.03 2.03 18.15
CA TYR A 274 -22.02 2.96 18.69
C TYR A 274 -21.93 4.17 17.76
N CYS A 275 -22.93 5.05 17.91
CA CYS A 275 -22.74 6.22 18.74
C CYS A 275 -23.93 6.23 19.72
N GLY A 276 -23.85 6.88 20.89
CA GLY A 276 -25.05 7.07 21.71
C GLY A 276 -26.19 7.72 20.91
N ASP A 277 -27.40 7.83 21.49
CA ASP A 277 -28.63 8.35 20.86
C ASP A 277 -28.52 9.76 20.21
N THR A 278 -27.33 10.36 20.16
CA THR A 278 -27.02 11.70 19.67
C THR A 278 -26.32 11.77 18.31
N CYS A 279 -25.83 10.67 17.73
CA CYS A 279 -25.11 10.74 16.45
C CYS A 279 -25.97 10.21 15.30
N SER A 280 -26.50 11.16 14.54
CA SER A 280 -27.26 10.95 13.31
C SER A 280 -26.48 10.02 12.36
N LYS A 281 -27.05 8.82 12.12
CA LYS A 281 -26.68 7.85 11.08
C LYS A 281 -25.73 8.37 9.99
N GLY A 282 -24.43 8.06 10.15
CA GLY A 282 -23.52 7.67 9.07
C GLY A 282 -23.14 8.67 7.97
N ASN A 283 -23.75 9.84 7.86
CA ASN A 283 -23.38 10.82 6.83
C ASN A 283 -22.35 11.81 7.39
N SER A 284 -21.11 11.65 6.96
CA SER A 284 -19.99 12.56 7.20
C SER A 284 -20.34 13.99 6.79
N MET A 285 -20.79 14.82 7.72
CA MET A 285 -20.88 16.26 7.50
C MET A 285 -19.51 16.87 7.82
N LEU A 286 -18.75 17.15 6.77
CA LEU A 286 -17.55 17.98 6.84
C LEU A 286 -18.01 19.43 7.06
N TYR A 287 -17.79 19.96 8.26
CA TYR A 287 -18.13 21.34 8.59
C TYR A 287 -16.95 22.27 8.29
N SER A 288 -17.18 23.31 7.49
CA SER A 288 -16.26 24.45 7.29
C SER A 288 -16.66 25.63 8.19
N ALA A 289 -16.66 25.42 9.51
CA ALA A 289 -16.91 26.51 10.47
C ALA A 289 -15.60 27.01 11.08
N ALA A 290 -15.64 28.21 11.66
CA ALA A 290 -14.54 28.72 12.48
C ALA A 290 -14.18 27.71 13.59
N PRO A 291 -12.88 27.58 13.93
CA PRO A 291 -12.43 26.61 14.90
C PRO A 291 -13.01 26.99 16.25
N ARG A 292 -13.57 26.00 16.92
CA ARG A 292 -14.17 26.22 18.24
C ARG A 292 -13.10 26.48 19.29
N GLU A 293 -13.50 27.02 20.43
CA GLU A 293 -12.61 26.99 21.61
C GLU A 293 -12.15 25.56 21.89
N ARG A 294 -10.88 25.40 22.29
CA ARG A 294 -10.26 24.10 22.57
C ARG A 294 -11.07 23.27 23.58
N SER A 295 -11.62 23.92 24.61
CA SER A 295 -12.49 23.29 25.62
C SER A 295 -13.80 22.74 25.03
N LYS A 296 -14.22 23.24 23.87
CA LYS A 296 -15.46 22.88 23.16
C LYS A 296 -15.23 21.94 21.97
N LEU A 297 -14.00 21.43 21.81
CA LEU A 297 -13.68 20.43 20.79
C LEU A 297 -14.64 19.24 20.91
N CYS A 298 -15.28 18.88 19.78
CA CYS A 298 -16.14 17.70 19.69
C CYS A 298 -17.34 17.63 20.66
N GLN A 299 -17.78 18.76 21.25
CA GLN A 299 -18.95 18.78 22.15
C GLN A 299 -20.31 18.72 21.44
N ARG A 300 -20.36 18.89 20.10
CA ARG A 300 -21.59 18.81 19.31
C ARG A 300 -21.81 17.38 18.78
N PRO A 301 -23.01 17.06 18.25
CA PRO A 301 -23.23 15.83 17.48
C PRO A 301 -22.52 15.89 16.10
N THR A 302 -21.23 16.19 16.09
CA THR A 302 -20.37 16.20 14.92
C THR A 302 -19.34 15.09 15.09
N THR A 303 -19.16 14.27 14.04
CA THR A 303 -18.19 13.18 14.05
C THR A 303 -16.75 13.66 13.85
N HIS A 304 -16.57 14.89 13.35
CA HIS A 304 -15.28 15.47 13.00
C HIS A 304 -15.23 16.95 13.34
N GLU A 305 -14.03 17.46 13.61
CA GLU A 305 -13.75 18.88 13.84
C GLU A 305 -12.61 19.34 12.93
N LEU A 306 -12.75 20.50 12.27
CA LEU A 306 -11.68 21.05 11.44
C LEU A 306 -10.50 21.50 12.31
N LEU A 307 -9.30 20.99 12.02
CA LEU A 307 -8.05 21.40 12.65
C LEU A 307 -7.33 22.46 11.81
N TRP A 308 -7.20 22.21 10.51
CA TRP A 308 -6.50 23.09 9.60
C TRP A 308 -7.10 23.01 8.20
N SER A 309 -7.06 24.13 7.51
CA SER A 309 -7.51 24.33 6.12
C SER A 309 -6.70 25.45 5.50
N CYS A 310 -6.89 25.67 4.21
CA CYS A 310 -6.32 26.84 3.52
C CYS A 310 -6.91 28.19 3.97
N ASP A 311 -8.04 28.19 4.69
CA ASP A 311 -8.58 29.40 5.31
C ASP A 311 -8.02 29.52 6.73
N ALA A 312 -7.14 30.50 6.92
CA ALA A 312 -6.50 30.75 8.21
C ALA A 312 -7.53 31.14 9.30
N THR A 313 -8.68 31.71 8.93
CA THR A 313 -9.73 32.08 9.88
C THR A 313 -10.52 30.87 10.38
N SER A 314 -10.57 29.80 9.59
CA SER A 314 -11.13 28.51 9.98
C SER A 314 -10.11 27.53 10.56
N SER A 315 -8.83 27.92 10.63
CA SER A 315 -7.74 27.04 11.05
C SER A 315 -7.22 27.36 12.44
N ARG A 316 -6.78 26.32 13.15
CA ARG A 316 -6.19 26.44 14.47
C ARG A 316 -4.68 26.67 14.32
N VAL A 317 -4.31 27.92 14.15
CA VAL A 317 -2.91 28.34 13.94
C VAL A 317 -2.25 28.74 15.27
N PRO A 318 -0.96 28.41 15.47
CA PRO A 318 -0.24 28.87 16.65
C PRO A 318 -0.18 30.40 16.74
N ALA A 319 -0.08 30.92 17.96
CA ALA A 319 0.17 32.35 18.15
C ALA A 319 1.52 32.75 17.54
N LYS A 320 1.64 33.99 17.03
CA LYS A 320 2.90 34.48 16.44
C LYS A 320 4.11 34.45 17.37
N SER A 321 3.87 34.46 18.68
CA SER A 321 4.89 34.37 19.71
C SER A 321 5.31 32.93 20.05
N HIS A 322 4.58 31.92 19.55
CA HIS A 322 4.86 30.51 19.82
C HIS A 322 5.97 29.99 18.91
N GLU A 323 6.78 29.04 19.37
CA GLU A 323 7.92 28.50 18.61
C GLU A 323 7.51 27.83 17.28
N HIS A 324 6.36 27.17 17.27
CA HIS A 324 5.75 26.58 16.06
C HIS A 324 5.23 27.60 15.02
N TRP A 325 5.22 28.91 15.29
CA TRP A 325 4.76 29.91 14.31
C TRP A 325 5.55 29.84 13.02
N GLU A 326 6.88 29.67 13.11
CA GLU A 326 7.73 29.56 11.92
C GLU A 326 7.33 28.38 11.04
N ALA A 327 7.08 27.21 11.64
CA ALA A 327 6.62 26.04 10.91
C ALA A 327 5.25 26.26 10.25
N GLN A 328 4.34 26.96 10.93
CA GLN A 328 3.04 27.33 10.36
C GLN A 328 3.18 28.27 9.16
N GLU A 329 3.95 29.35 9.30
CA GLU A 329 4.17 30.31 8.22
C GLU A 329 4.81 29.61 7.00
N PHE A 330 5.73 28.69 7.26
CA PHE A 330 6.38 27.92 6.22
C PHE A 330 5.42 26.94 5.53
N LEU A 331 4.56 26.25 6.27
CA LEU A 331 3.49 25.42 5.71
C LEU A 331 2.58 26.26 4.80
N ASP A 332 2.07 27.39 5.30
CA ASP A 332 1.13 28.25 4.57
C ASP A 332 1.73 28.76 3.24
N LYS A 333 3.01 29.17 3.25
CA LYS A 333 3.74 29.56 2.03
C LYS A 333 3.97 28.39 1.08
N SER A 334 4.27 27.22 1.63
CA SER A 334 4.52 26.00 0.84
C SER A 334 3.27 25.58 0.08
N VAL A 335 2.10 25.60 0.73
CA VAL A 335 0.83 25.15 0.14
C VAL A 335 0.03 26.25 -0.57
N LYS A 336 0.52 27.50 -0.58
CA LYS A 336 -0.19 28.69 -1.12
C LYS A 336 -0.84 28.43 -2.49
N ASP A 337 -0.12 27.90 -3.46
CA ASP A 337 -0.64 27.68 -4.82
C ASP A 337 -1.73 26.59 -4.87
N MET A 338 -1.67 25.58 -4.00
CA MET A 338 -2.77 24.61 -3.83
C MET A 338 -3.99 25.27 -3.18
N CYS A 339 -3.77 26.16 -2.21
CA CYS A 339 -4.82 26.87 -1.50
C CYS A 339 -5.55 27.89 -2.39
N GLU A 340 -4.84 28.60 -3.26
CA GLU A 340 -5.41 29.54 -4.23
C GLU A 340 -6.21 28.83 -5.33
N ASN A 341 -5.90 27.56 -5.61
CA ASN A 341 -6.64 26.75 -6.56
C ASN A 341 -7.87 26.11 -5.91
N ARG A 342 -9.05 26.69 -6.14
CA ARG A 342 -10.35 26.21 -5.61
C ARG A 342 -10.63 24.73 -5.84
N LYS A 343 -10.05 24.09 -6.87
CA LYS A 343 -10.22 22.65 -7.14
C LYS A 343 -9.36 21.77 -6.22
N LEU A 344 -8.30 22.34 -5.64
CA LEU A 344 -7.31 21.65 -4.82
C LEU A 344 -7.46 21.96 -3.32
N THR A 345 -7.94 23.15 -2.96
CA THR A 345 -8.08 23.63 -1.57
C THR A 345 -8.66 22.58 -0.62
N ARG A 346 -9.80 21.96 -1.00
CA ARG A 346 -10.51 20.97 -0.17
C ARG A 346 -9.70 19.70 0.16
N TYR A 347 -8.66 19.40 -0.61
CA TYR A 347 -7.81 18.23 -0.39
C TYR A 347 -6.75 18.48 0.68
N LEU A 348 -6.62 19.71 1.16
CA LEU A 348 -5.70 20.07 2.24
C LEU A 348 -6.41 20.17 3.60
N ASP A 349 -7.74 20.17 3.64
CA ASP A 349 -8.45 20.22 4.91
C ASP A 349 -8.16 18.98 5.77
N VAL A 350 -7.75 19.23 7.01
CA VAL A 350 -7.44 18.23 8.03
C VAL A 350 -8.45 18.33 9.16
N TYR A 351 -9.08 17.22 9.46
CA TYR A 351 -10.09 17.11 10.49
C TYR A 351 -9.63 16.15 11.59
N LEU A 352 -9.95 16.45 12.84
CA LEU A 352 -9.85 15.53 13.96
C LEU A 352 -11.03 14.55 13.93
N ASP A 353 -10.76 13.26 14.12
CA ASP A 353 -11.81 12.31 14.46
C ASP A 353 -12.22 12.47 15.92
N CYS A 354 -13.49 12.84 16.16
CA CYS A 354 -13.94 13.27 17.48
C CYS A 354 -13.92 12.15 18.53
N ASP A 355 -13.92 10.88 18.11
CA ASP A 355 -13.72 9.74 19.00
C ASP A 355 -12.31 9.72 19.64
N PHE A 356 -11.36 10.47 19.05
CA PHE A 356 -9.97 10.55 19.47
C PHE A 356 -9.59 11.93 20.05
N ALA A 357 -10.58 12.78 20.33
CA ALA A 357 -10.35 14.09 20.94
C ALA A 357 -9.58 14.04 22.28
N PRO A 358 -9.82 13.07 23.19
CA PRO A 358 -9.03 12.96 24.41
C PRO A 358 -7.53 12.70 24.18
N GLN A 359 -7.17 11.87 23.19
CA GLN A 359 -5.79 11.59 22.79
C GLN A 359 -5.17 12.86 22.22
N TYR A 360 -5.88 13.49 21.30
CA TYR A 360 -5.47 14.75 20.69
C TYR A 360 -5.17 15.85 21.72
N LEU A 361 -6.08 16.03 22.69
CA LEU A 361 -5.94 17.04 23.74
C LEU A 361 -4.75 16.79 24.68
N ARG A 362 -4.24 15.55 24.78
CA ARG A 362 -3.04 15.21 25.57
C ARG A 362 -1.73 15.58 24.86
N HIS A 363 -1.72 15.56 23.53
CA HIS A 363 -0.51 15.78 22.73
C HIS A 363 -0.42 17.19 22.13
N THR A 364 -1.43 18.03 22.37
CA THR A 364 -1.47 19.43 21.93
C THR A 364 -1.73 20.34 23.13
N ASP A 365 -1.53 21.64 22.97
CA ASP A 365 -1.91 22.64 23.96
C ASP A 365 -2.77 23.74 23.32
N SER A 366 -3.05 24.80 24.09
CA SER A 366 -3.85 25.93 23.61
C SER A 366 -3.09 26.84 22.65
N ASP A 367 -1.77 26.79 22.68
CA ASP A 367 -0.90 27.75 22.02
C ASP A 367 -0.40 27.19 20.68
N SER A 368 -0.35 25.86 20.55
CA SER A 368 -0.08 25.16 19.31
C SER A 368 -0.66 23.74 19.24
N GLU A 369 -1.08 23.40 18.03
CA GLU A 369 -1.57 22.07 17.67
C GLU A 369 -0.58 21.25 16.85
N TRP A 370 0.60 21.83 16.58
CA TRP A 370 1.70 21.13 15.97
C TRP A 370 2.28 20.09 16.92
N GLN A 371 2.72 18.97 16.35
CA GLN A 371 3.40 17.91 17.10
C GLN A 371 4.91 18.07 16.96
N GLU A 372 5.64 18.03 18.06
CA GLU A 372 7.11 18.11 18.04
C GLU A 372 7.74 16.95 17.25
N GLU A 373 7.35 15.72 17.59
CA GLU A 373 7.85 14.51 16.97
C GLU A 373 6.70 13.51 16.88
N ALA A 374 6.42 13.00 15.67
CA ALA A 374 5.39 11.98 15.49
C ALA A 374 5.72 11.02 14.36
N PHE A 375 5.27 9.79 14.50
CA PHE A 375 5.09 8.89 13.36
C PHE A 375 3.84 9.29 12.60
N VAL A 376 3.85 9.15 11.28
CA VAL A 376 2.71 9.45 10.43
C VAL A 376 2.47 8.25 9.54
N THR A 377 1.20 7.84 9.45
CA THR A 377 0.76 6.82 8.50
C THR A 377 -0.60 7.22 7.94
N TYR A 378 -1.08 6.49 6.95
CA TYR A 378 -2.36 6.77 6.31
C TYR A 378 -3.11 5.48 5.99
N ILE A 379 -4.44 5.57 5.96
CA ILE A 379 -5.29 4.42 5.65
C ILE A 379 -6.54 4.84 4.88
N ALA A 380 -7.00 3.95 4.01
CA ALA A 380 -8.36 3.96 3.47
C ALA A 380 -8.86 2.52 3.30
N GLY A 381 -10.13 2.36 2.97
CA GLY A 381 -10.73 1.06 2.70
C GLY A 381 -11.83 0.69 3.69
N GLN A 382 -12.20 -0.59 3.65
CA GLN A 382 -13.30 -1.12 4.47
C GLN A 382 -12.84 -1.42 5.90
N PRO A 383 -13.75 -1.33 6.89
CA PRO A 383 -13.49 -1.86 8.22
C PRO A 383 -13.24 -3.38 8.16
N ASN A 384 -12.46 -3.90 9.09
CA ASN A 384 -11.97 -5.28 9.17
C ASN A 384 -11.18 -5.73 7.94
N SER A 385 -10.57 -4.80 7.19
CA SER A 385 -9.72 -5.13 6.05
C SER A 385 -8.31 -5.53 6.48
N ALA A 386 -7.53 -6.10 5.55
CA ALA A 386 -6.11 -6.36 5.77
C ALA A 386 -5.34 -5.07 6.15
N HIS A 387 -5.70 -3.93 5.56
CA HIS A 387 -5.09 -2.63 5.90
C HIS A 387 -5.40 -2.20 7.33
N GLU A 388 -6.61 -2.46 7.84
CA GLU A 388 -6.92 -2.22 9.26
C GLU A 388 -6.03 -3.08 10.15
N TRP A 389 -5.89 -4.37 9.82
CA TRP A 389 -5.05 -5.28 10.59
C TRP A 389 -3.57 -4.87 10.57
N MET A 390 -3.07 -4.40 9.43
CA MET A 390 -1.73 -3.82 9.31
C MET A 390 -1.58 -2.57 10.18
N ALA A 391 -2.51 -1.61 10.08
CA ALA A 391 -2.55 -0.42 10.94
C ALA A 391 -2.55 -0.76 12.43
N ASN A 392 -3.34 -1.76 12.83
CA ASN A 392 -3.41 -2.25 14.20
C ASN A 392 -2.04 -2.66 14.73
N ASN A 393 -1.29 -3.44 13.93
CA ASN A 393 0.03 -3.92 14.32
C ASN A 393 1.05 -2.79 14.37
N LEU A 394 0.99 -1.86 13.41
CA LEU A 394 1.84 -0.68 13.41
C LEU A 394 1.61 0.17 14.67
N ILE A 395 0.35 0.53 14.96
CA ILE A 395 -0.03 1.33 16.14
C ILE A 395 0.43 0.65 17.44
N ARG A 396 0.20 -0.67 17.56
CA ARG A 396 0.65 -1.46 18.71
C ARG A 396 2.17 -1.39 18.87
N SER A 397 2.91 -1.59 17.78
CA SER A 397 4.38 -1.55 17.81
C SER A 397 4.91 -0.18 18.24
N VAL A 398 4.30 0.92 17.79
CA VAL A 398 4.66 2.28 18.22
C VAL A 398 4.43 2.46 19.71
N HIS A 399 3.27 2.04 20.23
CA HIS A 399 2.97 2.15 21.65
C HIS A 399 3.88 1.29 22.53
N LEU A 400 4.39 0.17 22.01
CA LEU A 400 5.33 -0.69 22.72
C LEU A 400 6.74 -0.09 22.78
N PHE A 401 7.17 0.60 21.72
CA PHE A 401 8.59 0.93 21.53
C PHE A 401 8.91 2.42 21.46
N SER A 402 7.90 3.30 21.50
CA SER A 402 8.07 4.75 21.47
C SER A 402 7.12 5.45 22.44
N LYS A 403 7.56 6.61 22.93
CA LYS A 403 6.71 7.56 23.66
C LYS A 403 6.09 8.62 22.74
N ARG A 404 6.50 8.66 21.48
CA ARG A 404 6.01 9.64 20.50
C ARG A 404 4.64 9.21 19.96
N PRO A 405 3.76 10.17 19.62
CA PRO A 405 2.49 9.85 18.99
C PRO A 405 2.67 9.23 17.60
N ILE A 406 1.69 8.42 17.20
CA ILE A 406 1.43 8.05 15.81
C ILE A 406 0.16 8.75 15.35
N ILE A 407 0.25 9.47 14.23
CA ILE A 407 -0.86 10.09 13.54
C ILE A 407 -1.30 9.16 12.42
N VAL A 408 -2.54 8.67 12.50
CA VAL A 408 -3.18 7.90 11.42
C VAL A 408 -4.12 8.83 10.67
N VAL A 409 -3.82 9.08 9.39
CA VAL A 409 -4.66 9.91 8.52
C VAL A 409 -5.60 9.03 7.70
N VAL A 410 -6.90 9.14 7.96
CA VAL A 410 -7.93 8.39 7.26
C VAL A 410 -8.40 9.14 6.02
N PHE A 411 -8.20 8.55 4.84
CA PHE A 411 -8.65 9.04 3.52
C PHE A 411 -9.89 8.28 3.04
N ASP A 412 -10.89 8.12 3.90
CA ASP A 412 -12.08 7.33 3.63
C ASP A 412 -13.29 7.86 4.44
N THR A 413 -14.50 7.68 3.89
CA THR A 413 -15.79 8.04 4.49
C THR A 413 -16.47 6.84 5.13
N VAL A 414 -16.09 5.63 4.70
CA VAL A 414 -16.53 4.33 5.15
C VAL A 414 -15.60 3.77 6.22
N PHE A 415 -14.28 3.93 6.10
CA PHE A 415 -13.35 3.45 7.13
C PHE A 415 -13.68 4.11 8.48
N ARG A 416 -13.90 3.27 9.49
CA ARG A 416 -14.09 3.69 10.87
C ARG A 416 -12.99 3.06 11.71
N PRO A 417 -12.10 3.87 12.31
CA PRO A 417 -11.19 3.39 13.33
C PRO A 417 -11.95 2.52 14.35
N PRO A 418 -11.48 1.32 14.65
CA PRO A 418 -12.12 0.48 15.66
C PRO A 418 -12.19 1.17 17.02
N GLU A 419 -13.26 0.95 17.77
CA GLU A 419 -13.46 1.59 19.08
C GLU A 419 -12.30 1.37 20.06
N TRP A 420 -11.71 0.18 20.05
CA TRP A 420 -10.59 -0.19 20.92
C TRP A 420 -9.30 0.57 20.59
N TRP A 421 -9.20 1.24 19.43
CA TRP A 421 -8.09 2.17 19.17
C TRP A 421 -8.04 3.30 20.19
N ARG A 422 -9.15 3.63 20.85
CA ARG A 422 -9.19 4.65 21.90
C ARG A 422 -8.35 4.29 23.12
N GLU A 423 -8.03 3.02 23.31
CA GLU A 423 -7.17 2.55 24.41
C GLU A 423 -5.69 2.95 24.21
N PHE A 424 -5.31 3.36 22.99
CA PHE A 424 -3.96 3.79 22.66
C PHE A 424 -3.73 5.27 23.01
N PRO A 425 -2.97 5.59 24.07
CA PRO A 425 -2.84 6.97 24.54
C PRO A 425 -2.08 7.89 23.59
N ASN A 426 -1.21 7.33 22.74
CA ASN A 426 -0.34 8.02 21.78
C ASN A 426 -0.89 7.95 20.34
N LEU A 427 -2.11 7.47 20.14
CA LEU A 427 -2.74 7.45 18.81
C LEU A 427 -3.52 8.74 18.57
N LEU A 428 -3.16 9.45 17.50
CA LEU A 428 -3.93 10.56 16.96
C LEU A 428 -4.60 10.11 15.67
N VAL A 429 -5.88 10.42 15.49
CA VAL A 429 -6.60 10.06 14.27
C VAL A 429 -7.12 11.30 13.58
N TYR A 430 -6.58 11.54 12.39
CA TYR A 430 -7.01 12.62 11.52
C TYR A 430 -7.82 12.07 10.35
N ARG A 431 -8.60 12.94 9.73
CA ARG A 431 -9.31 12.66 8.48
C ARG A 431 -9.00 13.74 7.48
N MET A 432 -8.89 13.32 6.23
CA MET A 432 -8.79 14.22 5.09
C MET A 432 -9.75 13.74 4.01
N GLN A 433 -10.21 14.66 3.15
CA GLN A 433 -11.21 14.32 2.14
C GLN A 433 -10.69 13.25 1.16
N ILE A 434 -11.54 12.26 0.85
CA ILE A 434 -11.29 11.28 -0.20
C ILE A 434 -11.18 11.99 -1.56
N GLY A 435 -10.35 11.39 -2.40
CA GLY A 435 -10.33 11.68 -3.81
C GLY A 435 -9.15 12.56 -4.12
N MET A 436 -8.35 12.12 -5.06
CA MET A 436 -7.45 13.00 -5.78
C MET A 436 -8.05 13.18 -7.17
N PRO A 437 -7.76 14.28 -7.88
CA PRO A 437 -8.23 14.43 -9.24
C PRO A 437 -7.73 13.23 -10.06
N TRP A 438 -8.65 12.42 -10.59
CA TRP A 438 -8.25 11.33 -11.49
C TRP A 438 -7.42 11.92 -12.65
N PRO A 439 -6.29 11.32 -13.05
CA PRO A 439 -5.76 10.00 -12.69
C PRO A 439 -4.63 10.03 -11.62
N VAL A 440 -4.73 10.81 -10.54
CA VAL A 440 -3.73 10.79 -9.46
C VAL A 440 -3.86 9.51 -8.62
N ALA A 441 -2.77 8.74 -8.53
CA ALA A 441 -2.71 7.48 -7.80
C ALA A 441 -2.92 7.67 -6.29
N PHE A 442 -3.58 6.71 -5.64
CA PHE A 442 -3.91 6.76 -4.20
C PHE A 442 -2.69 7.00 -3.30
N ASN A 443 -1.51 6.54 -3.72
CA ASN A 443 -0.27 6.65 -2.94
C ASN A 443 0.15 8.10 -2.66
N PHE A 444 -0.26 9.08 -3.46
CA PHE A 444 -0.02 10.50 -3.16
C PHE A 444 -0.73 11.01 -1.89
N ASN A 445 -1.66 10.24 -1.31
CA ASN A 445 -2.18 10.50 0.02
C ASN A 445 -1.10 10.39 1.11
N LYS A 446 -0.03 9.64 0.88
CA LYS A 446 1.17 9.62 1.74
C LYS A 446 1.73 11.03 1.91
N ILE A 447 1.97 11.73 0.80
CA ILE A 447 2.48 13.11 0.81
C ILE A 447 1.49 14.08 1.46
N ARG A 448 0.18 13.92 1.20
CA ARG A 448 -0.86 14.71 1.87
C ARG A 448 -0.85 14.50 3.38
N ALA A 449 -0.70 13.25 3.84
CA ALA A 449 -0.64 12.93 5.25
C ALA A 449 0.57 13.60 5.91
N MET A 450 1.75 13.56 5.26
CA MET A 450 2.95 14.24 5.76
C MET A 450 2.75 15.76 5.90
N ILE A 451 2.11 16.40 4.92
CA ILE A 451 1.79 17.85 4.97
C ILE A 451 0.73 18.15 6.04
N GLY A 452 -0.37 17.38 6.05
CA GLY A 452 -1.52 17.60 6.92
C GLY A 452 -1.29 17.21 8.39
N ALA A 453 -0.27 16.40 8.67
CA ALA A 453 0.04 15.96 10.03
C ALA A 453 0.52 17.09 10.95
N ARG A 454 1.04 18.21 10.39
CA ARG A 454 1.55 19.37 11.13
C ARG A 454 2.55 18.95 12.22
N VAL A 455 3.61 18.28 11.78
CA VAL A 455 4.71 17.77 12.63
C VAL A 455 5.98 18.59 12.41
N ILE A 456 6.71 18.91 13.48
CA ILE A 456 8.01 19.58 13.40
C ILE A 456 9.08 18.62 12.88
N VAL A 457 9.08 17.38 13.40
CA VAL A 457 9.87 16.25 12.89
C VAL A 457 8.97 15.03 12.70
N GLY A 458 8.89 14.54 11.46
CA GLY A 458 8.04 13.40 11.09
C GLY A 458 8.83 12.20 10.61
N ILE A 459 8.28 11.00 10.87
CA ILE A 459 8.71 9.74 10.25
C ILE A 459 7.47 9.10 9.62
N GLU A 460 7.49 8.92 8.32
CA GLU A 460 6.41 8.25 7.59
C GLU A 460 6.61 6.75 7.70
N LEU A 461 5.52 6.02 7.98
CA LEU A 461 5.51 4.58 8.07
C LEU A 461 4.33 4.05 7.24
N ASP A 462 4.64 3.17 6.29
CA ASP A 462 3.61 2.42 5.60
C ASP A 462 2.89 1.47 6.56
N LEU A 463 1.62 1.16 6.27
CA LEU A 463 0.78 0.35 7.14
C LEU A 463 1.35 -1.05 7.39
N ASP A 464 2.06 -1.61 6.42
CA ASP A 464 2.67 -2.94 6.48
C ASP A 464 4.00 -2.97 7.25
N GLN A 465 4.40 -1.84 7.85
CA GLN A 465 5.58 -1.75 8.70
C GLN A 465 5.26 -1.95 10.18
N ILE A 466 6.30 -2.31 10.95
CA ILE A 466 6.30 -2.31 12.40
C ILE A 466 7.54 -1.57 12.88
N VAL A 467 7.43 -0.87 14.00
CA VAL A 467 8.61 -0.28 14.64
C VAL A 467 9.25 -1.25 15.64
N ALA A 468 10.54 -1.06 15.88
CA ALA A 468 11.33 -1.83 16.83
C ALA A 468 11.90 -0.93 17.94
N PRO A 469 12.36 -1.50 19.08
CA PRO A 469 13.01 -0.72 20.12
C PRO A 469 14.11 0.20 19.59
N GLY A 470 14.12 1.45 20.06
CA GLY A 470 15.12 2.44 19.68
C GLY A 470 14.84 3.18 18.38
N ILE A 471 13.69 2.98 17.72
CA ILE A 471 13.35 3.73 16.50
C ILE A 471 13.40 5.26 16.69
N ASP A 472 13.18 5.76 17.91
CA ASP A 472 13.16 7.19 18.23
C ASP A 472 14.48 7.92 17.92
N VAL A 473 15.62 7.21 17.77
CA VAL A 473 16.88 7.87 17.35
C VAL A 473 16.75 8.50 15.96
N VAL A 474 15.84 7.98 15.13
CA VAL A 474 15.59 8.50 13.79
C VAL A 474 15.13 9.96 13.86
N PHE A 475 14.27 10.36 14.80
CA PHE A 475 13.86 11.77 14.95
C PHE A 475 15.07 12.71 15.15
N SER A 476 16.01 12.30 16.01
CA SER A 476 17.24 13.07 16.24
C SER A 476 18.14 13.13 15.00
N ALA A 477 18.24 12.03 14.26
CA ALA A 477 18.98 11.98 13.01
C ALA A 477 18.34 12.89 11.95
N THR A 478 17.01 12.84 11.82
CA THR A 478 16.23 13.68 10.91
C THR A 478 16.40 15.16 11.23
N ARG A 479 16.32 15.56 12.52
CA ARG A 479 16.54 16.95 12.94
C ARG A 479 17.94 17.46 12.59
N LYS A 480 18.95 16.59 12.67
CA LYS A 480 20.33 16.93 12.34
C LYS A 480 20.55 17.06 10.82
N GLU A 481 19.87 16.25 10.03
CA GLU A 481 20.05 16.17 8.58
C GLU A 481 19.20 17.21 7.85
N VAL A 482 17.91 17.26 8.15
CA VAL A 482 16.92 18.07 7.44
C VAL A 482 16.78 19.41 8.14
N THR A 483 17.43 20.43 7.58
CA THR A 483 17.56 21.76 8.17
C THR A 483 17.10 22.84 7.18
N GLN A 484 17.09 24.10 7.60
CA GLN A 484 16.81 25.23 6.70
C GLN A 484 17.78 25.31 5.49
N HIS A 485 18.98 24.72 5.61
CA HIS A 485 19.99 24.69 4.55
C HIS A 485 20.00 23.37 3.76
N TYR A 486 19.24 22.37 4.22
CA TYR A 486 19.05 21.10 3.54
C TYR A 486 17.58 20.67 3.74
N PRO A 487 16.63 21.27 2.99
CA PRO A 487 15.19 21.10 3.19
C PRO A 487 14.64 19.87 2.45
N PHE A 488 15.42 18.80 2.41
CA PHE A 488 15.08 17.59 1.68
C PHE A 488 14.82 16.45 2.65
N PRO A 489 13.76 15.67 2.48
CA PRO A 489 13.50 14.54 3.34
C PRO A 489 14.57 13.45 3.18
N ILE A 490 14.80 12.68 4.24
CA ILE A 490 15.60 11.46 4.17
C ILE A 490 14.71 10.37 3.56
N MET A 491 15.09 9.85 2.41
CA MET A 491 14.32 8.82 1.69
C MET A 491 14.77 7.38 2.00
N PRO A 492 13.85 6.40 1.92
CA PRO A 492 14.19 4.98 1.90
C PRO A 492 14.97 4.58 0.65
N VAL A 493 15.74 3.49 0.75
CA VAL A 493 16.60 2.97 -0.33
C VAL A 493 15.93 1.86 -1.15
N HIS A 494 14.64 1.60 -0.90
CA HIS A 494 13.89 0.43 -1.39
C HIS A 494 14.07 0.10 -2.89
N TRP A 495 14.28 1.10 -3.77
CA TRP A 495 14.10 0.90 -5.22
C TRP A 495 15.23 1.36 -6.13
N MET A 496 16.13 2.28 -5.71
CA MET A 496 17.22 2.74 -6.58
C MET A 496 18.27 1.66 -6.93
N SER A 497 18.16 0.47 -6.35
CA SER A 497 18.98 -0.70 -6.66
C SER A 497 18.33 -1.67 -7.66
N ARG A 498 17.05 -1.52 -7.99
CA ARG A 498 16.28 -2.51 -8.77
C ARG A 498 16.42 -2.31 -10.28
N ASP A 499 16.44 -1.07 -10.76
CA ASP A 499 16.46 -0.74 -12.18
C ASP A 499 17.89 -0.55 -12.73
N ALA A 500 18.69 -1.61 -12.69
CA ALA A 500 20.11 -1.59 -13.04
C ALA A 500 20.42 -1.80 -14.53
N LYS A 501 19.43 -2.09 -15.39
CA LYS A 501 19.63 -2.49 -16.80
C LYS A 501 19.02 -1.50 -17.80
N PRO A 502 19.72 -1.20 -18.92
CA PRO A 502 19.16 -0.37 -19.98
C PRO A 502 17.79 -0.88 -20.43
N GLY A 503 16.78 0.00 -20.42
CA GLY A 503 15.39 -0.32 -20.78
C GLY A 503 14.44 -0.52 -19.59
N GLU A 504 14.94 -0.58 -18.36
CA GLU A 504 14.10 -0.50 -17.15
C GLU A 504 13.61 0.94 -16.93
N MET A 505 12.43 1.11 -16.31
CA MET A 505 11.70 2.38 -16.29
C MET A 505 12.51 3.53 -15.66
N PHE A 506 13.31 3.20 -14.65
CA PHE A 506 14.13 4.16 -13.92
C PHE A 506 15.62 4.00 -14.17
N TYR A 507 16.01 3.26 -15.23
CA TYR A 507 17.43 3.06 -15.56
C TYR A 507 18.22 4.37 -15.64
N GLU A 508 17.67 5.40 -16.30
CA GLU A 508 18.34 6.71 -16.43
C GLU A 508 18.52 7.45 -15.10
N TYR A 509 17.70 7.11 -14.10
CA TYR A 509 17.77 7.63 -12.73
C TYR A 509 18.46 6.65 -11.77
N GLY A 510 18.84 5.46 -12.25
CA GLY A 510 19.58 4.46 -11.51
C GLY A 510 20.94 5.00 -11.07
N LEU A 511 21.49 4.42 -10.00
CA LEU A 511 22.83 4.73 -9.49
C LEU A 511 23.94 4.24 -10.44
N HIS A 512 23.90 4.65 -11.71
CA HIS A 512 24.98 4.42 -12.65
C HIS A 512 26.11 5.38 -12.33
N SER A 513 27.14 4.89 -11.65
CA SER A 513 28.44 5.58 -11.56
C SER A 513 28.39 6.98 -10.95
N TRP A 514 27.77 7.12 -9.77
CA TRP A 514 27.95 8.35 -9.01
C TRP A 514 29.37 8.40 -8.45
N ARG A 515 30.16 9.35 -8.96
CA ARG A 515 31.61 9.49 -8.65
C ARG A 515 31.91 10.15 -7.29
N TYR A 516 30.89 10.58 -6.54
CA TYR A 516 31.05 11.35 -5.31
C TYR A 516 30.59 10.56 -4.07
N GLU A 517 31.31 10.72 -2.96
CA GLU A 517 30.90 10.24 -1.64
C GLU A 517 29.69 11.05 -1.18
N HIS A 518 28.49 10.46 -1.22
CA HIS A 518 27.30 11.12 -0.66
C HIS A 518 26.94 10.59 0.72
N GLY A 519 26.64 11.52 1.61
CA GLY A 519 26.21 11.26 2.99
C GLY A 519 24.72 10.93 3.16
N MET A 520 24.02 10.44 2.13
CA MET A 520 22.61 10.02 2.29
C MET A 520 22.56 8.85 3.27
N ARG A 521 22.02 9.09 4.47
CA ARG A 521 21.93 8.09 5.52
C ARG A 521 20.69 7.23 5.30
N TRP A 522 20.99 6.01 4.88
CA TRP A 522 20.12 4.88 4.62
C TRP A 522 19.19 4.58 5.81
N CYS A 523 17.87 4.74 5.62
CA CYS A 523 16.86 4.21 6.53
C CYS A 523 15.95 3.25 5.74
N HIS A 524 15.51 2.15 6.36
CA HIS A 524 14.45 1.30 5.80
C HIS A 524 13.03 1.86 6.09
N ALA A 525 12.92 2.94 6.88
CA ALA A 525 11.66 3.68 7.02
C ALA A 525 11.40 4.55 5.78
N HIS A 526 10.12 4.79 5.48
CA HIS A 526 9.69 5.76 4.47
C HIS A 526 10.08 7.19 4.90
N PRO A 527 9.77 8.25 4.11
CA PRO A 527 10.40 9.54 4.28
C PRO A 527 10.39 10.04 5.73
N SER A 528 11.53 10.51 6.22
CA SER A 528 11.61 11.26 7.47
C SER A 528 12.01 12.70 7.17
N TRP A 529 11.38 13.65 7.86
CA TRP A 529 11.51 15.07 7.53
C TRP A 529 11.45 15.95 8.77
N THR A 530 11.95 17.18 8.61
CA THR A 530 11.52 18.31 9.44
C THR A 530 10.59 19.21 8.64
N PHE A 531 9.90 20.15 9.30
CA PHE A 531 9.01 21.09 8.62
C PHE A 531 9.69 21.88 7.48
N TRP A 532 11.02 21.99 7.46
CA TRP A 532 11.77 22.59 6.37
C TRP A 532 11.53 21.90 5.01
N ALA A 533 11.21 20.61 5.00
CA ALA A 533 10.91 19.86 3.78
C ALA A 533 9.47 20.04 3.26
N LEU A 534 8.61 20.80 3.95
CA LEU A 534 7.22 20.99 3.52
C LEU A 534 7.11 21.68 2.16
N ALA A 535 8.03 22.58 1.81
CA ALA A 535 8.09 23.21 0.50
C ALA A 535 8.33 22.18 -0.61
N PHE A 536 9.25 21.24 -0.38
CA PHE A 536 9.52 20.14 -1.29
C PHE A 536 8.29 19.25 -1.47
N TYR A 537 7.68 18.77 -0.38
CA TYR A 537 6.47 17.93 -0.45
C TYR A 537 5.30 18.64 -1.13
N ALA A 538 5.09 19.92 -0.83
CA ALA A 538 4.01 20.71 -1.43
C ALA A 538 4.20 20.87 -2.94
N ASP A 539 5.42 21.10 -3.42
CA ASP A 539 5.71 21.18 -4.86
C ASP A 539 5.50 19.84 -5.57
N VAL A 540 5.96 18.74 -4.98
CA VAL A 540 5.75 17.38 -5.52
C VAL A 540 4.25 17.10 -5.66
N LEU A 541 3.47 17.37 -4.60
CA LEU A 541 2.03 17.14 -4.59
C LEU A 541 1.31 18.07 -5.58
N LEU A 542 1.62 19.37 -5.58
CA LEU A 542 1.03 20.34 -6.49
C LEU A 542 1.30 19.96 -7.95
N LYS A 543 2.54 19.58 -8.28
CA LYS A 543 2.92 19.16 -9.64
C LYS A 543 2.06 17.99 -10.08
N ARG A 544 1.88 17.00 -9.21
CA ARG A 544 1.06 15.82 -9.52
C ARG A 544 -0.41 16.17 -9.71
N TYR A 545 -0.95 17.01 -8.85
CA TYR A 545 -2.35 17.47 -8.90
C TYR A 545 -2.66 18.26 -10.17
N LEU A 546 -1.78 19.21 -10.52
CA LEU A 546 -1.94 19.99 -11.74
C LEU A 546 -1.97 19.10 -12.97
N LEU A 547 -1.06 18.11 -13.07
CA LEU A 547 -1.04 17.14 -14.17
C LEU A 547 -2.28 16.25 -14.21
N GLY A 548 -2.82 15.88 -13.05
CA GLY A 548 -4.08 15.14 -12.94
C GLY A 548 -5.26 15.95 -13.48
N LEU A 549 -5.32 17.25 -13.17
CA LEU A 549 -6.38 18.15 -13.61
C LEU A 549 -6.34 18.49 -15.11
N THR A 550 -5.17 18.48 -15.73
CA THR A 550 -4.99 19.02 -17.10
C THR A 550 -4.73 17.96 -18.18
N LYS A 551 -4.96 16.67 -17.88
CA LYS A 551 -4.80 15.55 -18.83
C LYS A 551 -3.41 15.49 -19.50
N GLY A 552 -2.35 15.77 -18.74
CA GLY A 552 -0.98 15.40 -19.12
C GLY A 552 0.00 16.53 -19.38
N THR A 553 -0.43 17.79 -19.50
CA THR A 553 0.48 18.96 -19.47
C THR A 553 -0.05 20.04 -18.55
N ALA A 554 0.79 20.56 -17.66
CA ALA A 554 0.35 21.56 -16.69
C ALA A 554 1.40 22.64 -16.48
N THR A 555 0.96 23.81 -16.04
CA THR A 555 1.84 24.91 -15.64
C THR A 555 1.57 25.24 -14.19
N GLY A 556 2.62 25.39 -13.39
CA GLY A 556 2.53 25.74 -11.98
C GLY A 556 3.74 26.55 -11.54
N ARG A 557 3.57 27.28 -10.43
CA ARG A 557 4.66 27.95 -9.73
C ARG A 557 5.20 26.97 -8.69
N MET A 558 6.50 26.66 -8.76
CA MET A 558 7.19 25.79 -7.79
C MET A 558 8.44 26.47 -7.27
N TRP A 559 8.88 26.10 -6.07
CA TRP A 559 10.17 26.50 -5.55
C TRP A 559 11.29 25.97 -6.44
N ALA A 560 12.23 26.84 -6.81
CA ALA A 560 13.38 26.46 -7.63
C ALA A 560 14.52 25.93 -6.75
N LEU A 561 14.27 24.91 -5.91
CA LEU A 561 15.23 24.43 -4.89
C LEU A 561 16.62 24.08 -5.46
N SER A 562 16.72 23.57 -6.70
CA SER A 562 18.00 23.31 -7.37
C SER A 562 18.79 24.54 -7.80
N ALA A 563 18.12 25.67 -8.02
CA ALA A 563 18.76 26.90 -8.48
C ALA A 563 19.39 27.71 -7.33
N LEU A 564 19.21 27.25 -6.09
CA LEU A 564 19.53 28.00 -4.89
C LEU A 564 20.79 27.41 -4.27
N LYS A 565 21.92 28.12 -4.40
CA LYS A 565 23.18 27.75 -3.74
C LYS A 565 23.82 29.01 -3.15
N PRO A 566 23.96 29.12 -1.81
CA PRO A 566 23.48 28.18 -0.79
C PRO A 566 21.93 28.17 -0.67
N ILE A 567 21.36 27.05 -0.22
CA ILE A 567 19.93 26.98 0.12
C ILE A 567 19.73 27.62 1.49
N ASP A 568 18.74 28.51 1.59
CA ASP A 568 18.28 29.07 2.86
C ASP A 568 16.75 29.24 2.80
N MET A 569 16.04 28.30 3.42
CA MET A 569 14.57 28.31 3.41
C MET A 569 13.94 29.51 4.10
N ARG A 570 14.63 30.17 5.05
CA ARG A 570 14.12 31.40 5.67
C ARG A 570 14.19 32.56 4.69
N ALA A 571 15.33 32.73 4.04
CA ALA A 571 15.50 33.78 3.03
C ALA A 571 14.51 33.60 1.87
N LEU A 572 14.25 32.35 1.48
CA LEU A 572 13.29 32.01 0.42
C LEU A 572 11.85 32.30 0.83
N ALA A 573 11.46 31.90 2.03
CA ALA A 573 10.14 32.22 2.58
C ALA A 573 9.94 33.74 2.68
N ALA A 574 11.00 34.51 2.93
CA ALA A 574 10.94 35.98 2.97
C ALA A 574 10.90 36.65 1.59
N ALA A 575 11.47 36.01 0.55
CA ALA A 575 11.47 36.53 -0.83
C ALA A 575 10.12 36.35 -1.58
N GLU A 576 9.14 35.72 -0.93
CA GLU A 576 7.78 35.49 -1.43
C GLU A 576 7.75 34.92 -2.87
N GLU A 577 6.85 35.41 -3.73
CA GLU A 577 6.56 34.83 -5.06
C GLU A 577 7.75 34.83 -6.02
N SER A 578 8.72 35.74 -5.82
CA SER A 578 9.90 35.86 -6.69
C SER A 578 10.81 34.62 -6.65
N SER A 579 10.71 33.83 -5.58
CA SER A 579 11.46 32.58 -5.39
C SER A 579 10.84 31.37 -6.10
N LYS A 580 9.59 31.49 -6.57
CA LYS A 580 8.90 30.44 -7.31
C LYS A 580 9.03 30.67 -8.80
N SER A 581 9.48 29.65 -9.52
CA SER A 581 9.59 29.67 -10.97
C SER A 581 8.33 29.09 -11.61
N LEU A 582 7.79 29.77 -12.63
CA LEU A 582 6.75 29.21 -13.48
C LEU A 582 7.37 28.13 -14.36
N LYS A 583 6.86 26.90 -14.23
CA LYS A 583 7.38 25.74 -14.96
C LYS A 583 6.24 25.00 -15.65
N SER A 584 6.54 24.48 -16.83
CA SER A 584 5.66 23.58 -17.58
C SER A 584 6.08 22.14 -17.34
N TYR A 585 5.10 21.28 -17.12
CA TYR A 585 5.28 19.88 -16.79
C TYR A 585 4.51 19.03 -17.77
N ARG A 586 5.07 17.86 -18.08
CA ARG A 586 4.38 16.78 -18.77
C ARG A 586 4.36 15.57 -17.86
N LEU A 587 3.27 14.81 -17.89
CA LEU A 587 3.19 13.56 -17.17
C LEU A 587 4.27 12.60 -17.69
N GLN A 588 5.14 12.14 -16.78
CA GLN A 588 6.20 11.18 -17.04
C GLN A 588 5.95 9.90 -16.22
N GLY A 589 6.58 8.79 -16.61
CA GLY A 589 6.35 7.48 -15.97
C GLY A 589 6.58 7.50 -14.46
N TYR A 590 7.66 8.15 -13.99
CA TYR A 590 7.97 8.28 -12.56
C TYR A 590 6.95 9.09 -11.75
N MET A 591 6.02 9.79 -12.40
CA MET A 591 4.99 10.56 -11.70
C MET A 591 3.73 9.75 -11.42
N VAL A 592 3.71 8.46 -11.79
CA VAL A 592 2.57 7.57 -11.52
C VAL A 592 2.54 7.19 -10.05
N GLU A 593 3.70 6.88 -9.49
CA GLU A 593 3.90 6.54 -8.08
C GLU A 593 4.51 7.71 -7.30
N ASP A 594 4.20 7.80 -6.02
CA ASP A 594 4.68 8.86 -5.14
C ASP A 594 6.18 8.69 -4.80
N GLU A 595 6.63 7.47 -4.52
CA GLU A 595 8.03 7.19 -4.19
C GLU A 595 8.97 7.56 -5.34
N ASP A 596 8.64 7.12 -6.55
CA ASP A 596 9.38 7.39 -7.77
C ASP A 596 9.51 8.89 -8.00
N MET A 597 8.39 9.60 -7.82
CA MET A 597 8.36 11.05 -7.95
C MET A 597 9.21 11.74 -6.90
N LEU A 598 9.14 11.33 -5.64
CA LEU A 598 9.95 11.94 -4.57
C LEU A 598 11.45 11.83 -4.89
N ASN A 599 11.94 10.69 -5.36
CA ASN A 599 13.38 10.57 -5.59
C ASN A 599 13.85 11.22 -6.89
N VAL A 600 13.05 11.18 -7.97
CA VAL A 600 13.40 11.94 -9.18
C VAL A 600 13.42 13.43 -8.87
N GLU A 601 12.51 13.94 -8.04
CA GLU A 601 12.52 15.35 -7.65
C GLU A 601 13.71 15.71 -6.75
N LEU A 602 14.15 14.83 -5.86
CA LEU A 602 15.40 15.01 -5.11
C LEU A 602 16.61 15.07 -6.04
N TRP A 603 16.64 14.20 -7.04
CA TRP A 603 17.69 14.18 -8.05
C TRP A 603 17.71 15.49 -8.87
N LEU A 604 16.54 15.92 -9.36
CA LEU A 604 16.38 17.18 -10.09
C LEU A 604 16.69 18.41 -9.23
N ALA A 605 16.46 18.31 -7.92
CA ALA A 605 16.84 19.32 -6.94
C ALA A 605 18.36 19.37 -6.68
N ASN A 606 19.14 18.40 -7.19
CA ASN A 606 20.53 18.18 -6.84
C ASN A 606 20.71 18.13 -5.31
N ALA A 607 19.86 17.35 -4.63
CA ALA A 607 19.84 17.17 -3.18
C ALA A 607 21.06 16.35 -2.67
N SER A 608 22.26 16.65 -3.17
CA SER A 608 23.51 16.14 -2.63
C SER A 608 23.89 16.93 -1.38
N LYS A 609 24.27 16.24 -0.32
CA LYS A 609 24.93 16.89 0.82
C LYS A 609 26.27 17.42 0.32
N SER A 610 26.41 18.75 0.28
CA SER A 610 27.64 19.45 -0.09
C SER A 610 28.72 19.29 0.96
#